data_AF-A0A813FQ88-F1
#
_entry.id   AF-A0A813FQ88-F1
#
_cell.length_a   1.000
_cell.length_b   1.000
_cell.length_c   1.000
_cell.angle_alpha   90.00
_cell.angle_beta   90.00
_cell.angle_gamma   90.00
#
_symmetry.space_group_name_H-M   'P 1'
#
loop_
_entity.id
_entity.type
_entity.pdbx_description
1 polymer ?
#
loop_
_entity_poly.entity_id
_entity_poly.type
_entity_poly.pdbx_seq_one_letter_code
_entity_poly.pdbx_strand_id
1 'polypeptide(L)'
;MLFGQLHCLLAAVSLVAARPDLAQGIDSDLPVGAEALAADDECLFGGASPSPCAVDALQRSSKLVNASRIAPEKVETAVPGTCNATNPCEDLEDRCVSDGTWAQCVPSSASSFEAQCVKWTDGFRYAAIRLMKLTCPNTKCYSDEWCLDGMVCASQSDGHWAQCISCDAQEFQTNCYSWSDPFKIAAGELCERTCKHGWSYAFH
;
A
#
# COMPACT_ATOMS: atom_id res chain seq x y z
N MET A 1 21.35 -32.34 -43.50
CA MET A 1 21.10 -31.32 -44.53
C MET A 1 19.59 -31.16 -44.70
N LEU A 2 19.02 -30.08 -44.19
CA LEU A 2 17.91 -29.32 -44.80
C LEU A 2 17.50 -28.23 -43.82
N PHE A 3 17.78 -27.00 -44.24
CA PHE A 3 17.47 -25.73 -43.61
C PHE A 3 15.96 -25.46 -43.67
N GLY A 4 15.43 -24.78 -42.67
CA GLY A 4 14.03 -24.34 -42.64
C GLY A 4 13.84 -23.13 -41.72
N GLN A 5 14.38 -21.99 -42.13
CA GLN A 5 14.05 -20.66 -41.62
C GLN A 5 12.55 -20.39 -41.70
N LEU A 6 11.94 -19.89 -40.63
CA LEU A 6 10.84 -18.94 -40.74
C LEU A 6 10.91 -17.92 -39.60
N HIS A 7 11.43 -16.75 -39.97
CA HIS A 7 11.30 -15.51 -39.21
C HIS A 7 9.84 -15.08 -39.23
N CYS A 8 9.28 -14.72 -38.07
CA CYS A 8 8.13 -13.84 -38.01
C CYS A 8 8.42 -12.72 -37.01
N LEU A 9 8.93 -11.63 -37.56
CA LEU A 9 8.89 -10.28 -37.00
C LEU A 9 7.43 -9.87 -36.86
N LEU A 10 6.99 -9.49 -35.67
CA LEU A 10 5.95 -8.48 -35.47
C LEU A 10 6.21 -7.77 -34.15
N ALA A 11 6.87 -6.62 -34.27
CA ALA A 11 6.96 -5.61 -33.24
C ALA A 11 5.60 -4.92 -33.09
N ALA A 12 5.02 -4.95 -31.90
CA ALA A 12 3.89 -4.09 -31.54
C ALA A 12 4.39 -3.08 -30.49
N VAL A 13 4.66 -1.88 -30.99
CA VAL A 13 4.93 -0.67 -30.21
C VAL A 13 3.59 -0.19 -29.64
N SER A 14 3.40 -0.28 -28.33
CA SER A 14 2.26 0.35 -27.66
C SER A 14 2.65 1.73 -27.13
N LEU A 15 1.98 2.75 -27.69
CA LEU A 15 2.06 4.15 -27.30
C LEU A 15 1.75 4.35 -25.81
N VAL A 16 2.65 5.06 -25.13
CA VAL A 16 2.42 5.66 -23.81
C VAL A 16 1.54 6.90 -23.99
N ALA A 17 0.31 6.85 -23.49
CA ALA A 17 -0.55 8.03 -23.38
C ALA A 17 -0.19 8.81 -22.11
N ALA A 18 0.39 9.99 -22.29
CA ALA A 18 0.59 10.98 -21.24
C ALA A 18 -0.78 11.50 -20.74
N ARG A 19 -0.98 11.51 -19.42
CA ARG A 19 -2.12 12.16 -18.79
C ARG A 19 -1.72 13.56 -18.31
N PRO A 20 -2.56 14.59 -18.52
CA PRO A 20 -2.28 15.95 -18.08
C PRO A 20 -2.53 16.14 -16.57
N ASP A 21 -1.63 16.92 -15.97
CA ASP A 21 -1.73 17.54 -14.66
C ASP A 21 -3.11 18.15 -14.37
N LEU A 22 -3.67 17.77 -13.21
CA LEU A 22 -4.82 18.43 -12.60
C LEU A 22 -4.37 19.00 -11.26
N ALA A 23 -3.93 20.24 -11.30
CA ALA A 23 -3.62 21.08 -10.16
C ALA A 23 -4.87 21.89 -9.75
N GLN A 24 -5.55 21.49 -8.67
CA GLN A 24 -6.57 22.27 -7.94
C GLN A 24 -6.71 21.65 -6.54
N GLY A 25 -6.79 22.32 -5.40
CA GLY A 25 -6.70 23.72 -4.99
C GLY A 25 -6.51 23.70 -3.47
N ILE A 26 -5.74 24.65 -2.94
CA ILE A 26 -5.36 24.70 -1.53
C ILE A 26 -6.41 25.56 -0.81
N ASP A 27 -7.36 24.92 -0.15
CA ASP A 27 -8.33 25.60 0.70
C ASP A 27 -7.62 25.99 2.01
N SER A 28 -7.53 27.30 2.26
CA SER A 28 -6.77 27.91 3.35
C SER A 28 -7.73 28.57 4.34
N ASP A 29 -8.54 27.77 5.03
CA ASP A 29 -9.36 28.25 6.15
C ASP A 29 -8.91 27.58 7.46
N LEU A 30 -7.85 28.14 8.05
CA LEU A 30 -7.52 27.92 9.46
C LEU A 30 -7.98 29.15 10.26
N PRO A 31 -8.91 29.00 11.22
CA PRO A 31 -9.24 30.06 12.15
C PRO A 31 -8.06 30.27 13.10
N VAL A 32 -7.36 31.39 12.92
CA VAL A 32 -6.40 31.90 13.91
C VAL A 32 -7.20 32.35 15.14
N GLY A 33 -7.31 31.46 16.12
CA GLY A 33 -7.84 31.80 17.44
C GLY A 33 -6.88 32.75 18.15
N ALA A 34 -7.12 34.05 18.02
CA ALA A 34 -6.39 35.13 18.68
C ALA A 34 -6.83 35.33 20.14
N GLU A 35 -7.04 34.25 20.90
CA GLU A 35 -7.59 34.31 22.27
C GLU A 35 -6.58 33.93 23.36
N ALA A 36 -5.28 33.96 23.04
CA ALA A 36 -4.22 33.70 24.03
C ALA A 36 -3.20 34.85 24.09
N LEU A 37 -3.68 36.09 24.14
CA LEU A 37 -2.93 37.16 24.79
C LEU A 37 -3.55 37.35 26.16
N ALA A 38 -3.14 36.47 27.09
CA ALA A 38 -3.34 36.71 28.50
C ALA A 38 -2.82 38.11 28.82
N ALA A 39 -3.71 38.94 29.35
CA ALA A 39 -3.36 40.20 29.95
C ALA A 39 -2.28 39.94 31.01
N ASP A 40 -1.06 40.35 30.68
CA ASP A 40 -0.03 40.68 31.63
C ASP A 40 -0.62 41.81 32.50
N ASP A 41 -0.99 41.44 33.72
CA ASP A 41 -1.65 42.31 34.72
C ASP A 41 -0.66 43.28 35.40
N GLU A 42 0.60 43.35 34.97
CA GLU A 42 1.64 44.15 35.65
C GLU A 42 1.56 45.65 35.33
N CYS A 43 0.57 46.09 34.53
CA CYS A 43 0.40 47.50 34.13
C CYS A 43 -0.83 48.21 34.72
N LEU A 44 -1.60 47.58 35.62
CA LEU A 44 -2.90 48.12 36.06
C LEU A 44 -2.89 49.07 37.27
N PHE A 45 -1.73 49.40 37.85
CA PHE A 45 -1.67 50.28 39.02
C PHE A 45 -0.82 51.54 38.77
N GLY A 46 -1.47 52.62 38.31
CA GLY A 46 -0.88 53.97 38.39
C GLY A 46 -1.51 54.96 37.42
N GLY A 47 -2.14 56.01 37.95
CA GLY A 47 -2.97 56.95 37.20
C GLY A 47 -2.26 57.74 36.08
N ALA A 48 -3.02 57.93 34.99
CA ALA A 48 -3.08 59.11 34.12
C ALA A 48 -1.78 59.81 33.69
N SER A 49 -0.68 59.07 33.50
CA SER A 49 0.45 59.55 32.71
C SER A 49 1.05 58.40 31.89
N PRO A 50 1.38 58.60 30.61
CA PRO A 50 1.94 57.56 29.75
C PRO A 50 3.32 57.18 30.30
N SER A 51 3.38 56.10 31.09
CA SER A 51 4.61 55.64 31.69
C SER A 51 5.47 54.90 30.64
N PRO A 52 6.81 55.00 30.73
CA PRO A 52 7.75 54.37 29.79
C PRO A 52 7.67 52.83 29.73
N CYS A 53 6.92 52.18 30.63
CA CYS A 53 6.74 50.73 30.64
C CYS A 53 6.11 50.17 29.36
N ALA A 54 5.18 50.89 28.73
CA ALA A 54 4.51 50.38 27.53
C ALA A 54 5.47 50.24 26.33
N VAL A 55 6.48 51.12 26.23
CA VAL A 55 7.43 51.13 25.11
C VAL A 55 8.51 50.06 25.30
N ASP A 56 8.97 49.86 26.54
CA ASP A 56 9.98 48.83 26.86
C ASP A 56 9.43 47.40 26.72
N ALA A 57 8.14 47.17 27.03
CA ALA A 57 7.50 45.88 26.81
C ALA A 57 7.46 45.52 25.31
N LEU A 58 7.07 46.46 24.45
CA LEU A 58 7.05 46.25 22.99
C LEU A 58 8.46 45.96 22.40
N GLN A 59 9.50 46.64 22.89
CA GLN A 59 10.87 46.38 22.42
C GLN A 59 11.42 45.01 22.85
N ARG A 60 11.04 44.50 24.03
CA ARG A 60 11.45 43.15 24.47
C ARG A 60 10.76 42.06 23.65
N SER A 61 9.46 42.23 23.39
CA SER A 61 8.69 41.31 22.54
C SER A 61 9.25 41.25 21.12
N SER A 62 9.63 42.40 20.54
CA SER A 62 10.22 42.44 19.20
C SER A 62 11.57 41.71 19.09
N LYS A 63 12.40 41.71 20.14
CA LYS A 63 13.69 40.99 20.13
C LYS A 63 13.52 39.48 20.22
N LEU A 64 12.55 39.00 21.01
CA LEU A 64 12.24 37.57 21.10
C LEU A 64 11.65 37.02 19.80
N VAL A 65 10.74 37.77 19.15
CA VAL A 65 10.17 37.38 17.85
C VAL A 65 11.23 37.33 16.74
N ASN A 66 12.27 38.18 16.80
CA ASN A 66 13.33 38.17 15.80
C ASN A 66 14.39 37.07 16.05
N ALA A 67 14.59 36.64 17.31
CA ALA A 67 15.52 35.56 17.67
C ALA A 67 14.96 34.16 17.35
N SER A 68 13.63 34.00 17.29
CA SER A 68 12.97 32.74 16.89
C SER A 68 12.83 32.55 15.37
N ARG A 69 13.41 33.43 14.54
CA ARG A 69 13.59 33.17 13.10
C ARG A 69 14.74 32.19 12.84
N ILE A 70 14.72 31.06 13.53
CA ILE A 70 15.36 29.85 13.02
C ILE A 70 14.58 29.51 11.75
N ALA A 71 15.26 29.47 10.61
CA ALA A 71 14.63 29.12 9.34
C ALA A 71 13.79 27.85 9.57
N PRO A 72 12.49 27.83 9.18
CA PRO A 72 11.68 26.64 9.37
C PRO A 72 12.40 25.50 8.69
N GLU A 73 12.90 24.55 9.50
CA GLU A 73 13.31 23.27 8.99
C GLU A 73 12.12 22.77 8.18
N LYS A 74 12.36 22.49 6.90
CA LYS A 74 11.32 22.07 5.97
C LYS A 74 10.82 20.73 6.49
N VAL A 75 9.80 20.76 7.35
CA VAL A 75 9.12 19.58 7.86
C VAL A 75 8.54 18.92 6.62
N GLU A 76 9.23 17.91 6.14
CA GLU A 76 8.77 17.10 5.03
C GLU A 76 7.57 16.33 5.56
N THR A 77 6.38 16.89 5.33
CA THR A 77 5.14 16.28 5.77
C THR A 77 5.06 14.93 5.09
N ALA A 78 5.08 13.87 5.90
CA ALA A 78 5.05 12.50 5.43
C ALA A 78 3.92 12.35 4.41
N VAL A 79 4.27 11.93 3.19
CA VAL A 79 3.28 11.70 2.14
C VAL A 79 2.43 10.52 2.58
N PRO A 80 1.10 10.67 2.73
CA PRO A 80 0.23 9.58 3.12
C PRO A 80 0.42 8.38 2.19
N GLY A 81 0.47 7.17 2.77
CA GLY A 81 0.66 5.94 2.00
C GLY A 81 2.09 5.68 1.53
N THR A 82 3.10 6.39 2.05
CA THR A 82 4.52 6.09 1.76
C THR A 82 5.27 5.52 2.96
N CYS A 83 6.29 4.72 2.69
CA CYS A 83 7.19 4.19 3.71
C CYS A 83 8.16 5.27 4.17
N ASN A 84 8.06 5.67 5.43
CA ASN A 84 8.93 6.70 6.00
C ASN A 84 10.21 6.08 6.56
N ALA A 85 11.37 6.42 5.99
CA ALA A 85 12.67 5.98 6.51
C ALA A 85 12.93 6.45 7.95
N THR A 86 12.29 7.53 8.38
CA THR A 86 12.39 8.11 9.73
C THR A 86 11.63 7.28 10.77
N ASN A 87 10.58 6.57 10.34
CA ASN A 87 9.75 5.71 11.19
C ASN A 87 9.77 4.28 10.63
N PRO A 88 10.89 3.55 10.81
CA PRO A 88 10.97 2.15 10.38
C PRO A 88 9.99 1.28 11.18
N CYS A 89 9.73 0.08 10.65
CA CYS A 89 8.98 -0.93 11.39
C CYS A 89 9.67 -1.26 12.72
N GLU A 90 8.88 -1.47 13.78
CA GLU A 90 9.41 -1.77 15.12
C GLU A 90 10.21 -3.07 15.12
N ASP A 91 9.69 -4.07 14.39
CA ASP A 91 10.37 -5.33 14.16
C ASP A 91 11.37 -5.21 13.01
N LEU A 92 12.64 -5.57 13.28
CA LEU A 92 13.74 -5.47 12.32
C LEU A 92 13.57 -6.38 11.09
N GLU A 93 12.72 -7.39 11.19
CA GLU A 93 12.43 -8.31 10.10
C GLU A 93 11.25 -7.84 9.23
N ASP A 94 10.37 -6.99 9.79
CA ASP A 94 9.24 -6.44 9.08
C ASP A 94 9.70 -5.44 8.03
N ARG A 95 8.99 -5.41 6.90
CA ARG A 95 9.27 -4.44 5.84
C ARG A 95 8.06 -3.58 5.62
N CYS A 96 8.30 -2.28 5.50
CA CYS A 96 7.25 -1.38 5.06
C CYS A 96 6.94 -1.66 3.58
N VAL A 97 5.69 -2.03 3.31
CA VAL A 97 5.14 -2.17 1.97
C VAL A 97 4.24 -0.98 1.70
N SER A 98 4.26 -0.47 0.48
CA SER A 98 3.38 0.60 0.01
C SER A 98 2.85 0.30 -1.38
N ASP A 99 1.58 0.62 -1.64
CA ASP A 99 0.98 0.62 -2.98
C ASP A 99 0.77 2.04 -3.54
N GLY A 100 1.31 3.05 -2.88
CA GLY A 100 1.13 4.47 -3.18
C GLY A 100 -0.15 5.10 -2.61
N THR A 101 -1.11 4.30 -2.14
CA THR A 101 -2.33 4.78 -1.46
C THR A 101 -2.36 4.42 0.02
N TRP A 102 -1.71 3.31 0.38
CA TRP A 102 -1.58 2.78 1.72
C TRP A 102 -0.16 2.27 1.95
N ALA A 103 0.32 2.37 3.19
CA ALA A 103 1.59 1.80 3.61
C ALA A 103 1.44 1.14 4.99
N GLN A 104 2.03 -0.04 5.17
CA GLN A 104 2.04 -0.76 6.44
C GLN A 104 3.27 -1.66 6.55
N CYS A 105 3.72 -1.88 7.79
CA CYS A 105 4.71 -2.90 8.12
C CYS A 105 4.12 -4.30 7.93
N VAL A 106 4.75 -5.07 7.04
CA VAL A 106 4.35 -6.42 6.72
C VAL A 106 5.35 -7.40 7.33
N PRO A 107 4.88 -8.44 8.04
CA PRO A 107 5.75 -9.41 8.66
C PRO A 107 6.48 -10.25 7.63
N SER A 108 7.75 -10.57 7.91
CA SER A 108 8.58 -11.46 7.10
C SER A 108 8.28 -12.94 7.29
N SER A 109 7.61 -13.32 8.39
CA SER A 109 7.28 -14.71 8.65
C SER A 109 6.09 -15.15 7.79
N ALA A 110 6.24 -16.30 7.13
CA ALA A 110 5.23 -16.84 6.21
C ALA A 110 3.85 -16.99 6.87
N SER A 111 3.80 -17.45 8.14
CA SER A 111 2.55 -17.64 8.88
C SER A 111 1.82 -16.33 9.17
N SER A 112 2.54 -15.29 9.61
CA SER A 112 1.94 -13.98 9.87
C SER A 112 1.55 -13.28 8.56
N PHE A 113 2.35 -13.47 7.51
CA PHE A 113 2.03 -12.96 6.18
C PHE A 113 0.73 -13.57 5.65
N GLU A 114 0.61 -14.91 5.67
CA GLU A 114 -0.58 -15.64 5.21
C GLU A 114 -1.85 -15.20 5.97
N ALA A 115 -1.76 -15.05 7.29
CA ALA A 115 -2.89 -14.65 8.12
C ALA A 115 -3.38 -13.21 7.85
N GLN A 116 -2.48 -12.33 7.41
CA GLN A 116 -2.80 -10.93 7.16
C GLN A 116 -3.17 -10.67 5.70
N CYS A 117 -2.55 -11.37 4.75
CA CYS A 117 -2.64 -11.03 3.35
C CYS A 117 -4.04 -11.18 2.76
N VAL A 118 -4.86 -12.07 3.33
CA VAL A 118 -6.28 -12.25 2.97
C VAL A 118 -7.14 -11.01 3.25
N LYS A 119 -6.67 -10.09 4.12
CA LYS A 119 -7.39 -8.87 4.52
C LYS A 119 -6.98 -7.65 3.69
N TRP A 120 -5.93 -7.77 2.89
CA TRP A 120 -5.40 -6.66 2.11
C TRP A 120 -6.14 -6.50 0.78
N THR A 121 -6.18 -5.25 0.32
CA THR A 121 -6.62 -4.92 -1.04
C THR A 121 -5.71 -5.60 -2.07
N ASP A 122 -6.20 -5.79 -3.28
CA ASP A 122 -5.44 -6.44 -4.36
C ASP A 122 -4.11 -5.69 -4.64
N GLY A 123 -4.14 -4.36 -4.72
CA GLY A 123 -2.96 -3.53 -4.96
C GLY A 123 -1.89 -3.71 -3.87
N PHE A 124 -2.30 -3.58 -2.61
CA PHE A 124 -1.39 -3.77 -1.47
C PHE A 124 -0.86 -5.19 -1.38
N ARG A 125 -1.71 -6.21 -1.61
CA ARG A 125 -1.31 -7.61 -1.59
C ARG A 125 -0.29 -7.93 -2.67
N TYR A 126 -0.46 -7.43 -3.89
CA TYR A 126 0.56 -7.59 -4.94
C TYR A 126 1.88 -6.90 -4.59
N ALA A 127 1.82 -5.68 -4.05
CA ALA A 127 3.02 -4.97 -3.59
C ALA A 127 3.75 -5.78 -2.50
N ALA A 128 3.00 -6.35 -1.56
CA ALA A 128 3.53 -7.17 -0.48
C ALA A 128 4.17 -8.47 -1.00
N ILE A 129 3.49 -9.21 -1.89
CA ILE A 129 4.04 -10.43 -2.52
C ILE A 129 5.36 -10.12 -3.23
N ARG A 130 5.42 -9.03 -4.00
CA ARG A 130 6.62 -8.64 -4.74
C ARG A 130 7.78 -8.26 -3.84
N LEU A 131 7.53 -7.57 -2.73
CA LEU A 131 8.57 -7.12 -1.81
C LEU A 131 9.03 -8.24 -0.88
N MET A 132 8.09 -8.97 -0.28
CA MET A 132 8.36 -10.00 0.73
C MET A 132 8.79 -11.33 0.11
N LYS A 133 8.51 -11.56 -1.18
CA LYS A 133 8.75 -12.83 -1.87
C LYS A 133 8.01 -14.00 -1.22
N LEU A 134 6.78 -13.74 -0.77
CA LEU A 134 5.89 -14.72 -0.16
C LEU A 134 4.57 -14.74 -0.93
N THR A 135 4.02 -15.93 -1.16
CA THR A 135 2.68 -16.09 -1.75
C THR A 135 1.60 -15.87 -0.70
N CYS A 136 0.46 -15.31 -1.12
CA CYS A 136 -0.76 -15.28 -0.32
C CYS A 136 -1.68 -16.42 -0.76
N PRO A 137 -1.59 -17.62 -0.15
CA PRO A 137 -2.30 -18.80 -0.62
C PRO A 137 -3.82 -18.60 -0.54
N ASN A 138 -4.56 -19.28 -1.41
CA ASN A 138 -6.03 -19.22 -1.42
C ASN A 138 -6.60 -17.79 -1.57
N THR A 139 -5.85 -16.87 -2.16
CA THR A 139 -6.36 -15.53 -2.47
C THR A 139 -6.39 -15.25 -3.96
N LYS A 140 -7.15 -14.21 -4.32
CA LYS A 140 -7.34 -13.81 -5.71
C LYS A 140 -6.01 -13.47 -6.36
N CYS A 141 -5.76 -14.02 -7.55
CA CYS A 141 -4.61 -13.69 -8.38
C CYS A 141 -5.06 -13.14 -9.74
N TYR A 142 -4.14 -12.50 -10.46
CA TYR A 142 -4.41 -11.94 -11.79
C TYR A 142 -3.39 -12.41 -12.84
N SER A 143 -2.26 -12.95 -12.40
CA SER A 143 -1.21 -13.55 -13.22
C SER A 143 -0.35 -14.48 -12.36
N ASP A 144 0.51 -15.27 -12.99
CA ASP A 144 1.42 -16.18 -12.29
C ASP A 144 2.41 -15.44 -11.37
N GLU A 145 2.69 -14.16 -11.62
CA GLU A 145 3.56 -13.36 -10.75
C GLU A 145 3.00 -13.12 -9.34
N TRP A 146 1.70 -13.35 -9.13
CA TRP A 146 1.06 -13.30 -7.81
C TRP A 146 1.32 -14.55 -6.98
N CYS A 147 1.74 -15.64 -7.63
CA CYS A 147 1.90 -16.95 -7.03
C CYS A 147 3.38 -17.35 -7.10
N LEU A 148 4.05 -17.29 -5.96
CA LEU A 148 5.44 -17.70 -5.77
C LEU A 148 5.51 -19.13 -5.19
N ASP A 149 6.73 -19.62 -4.96
CA ASP A 149 6.99 -20.91 -4.30
C ASP A 149 6.35 -22.12 -4.99
N GLY A 150 6.28 -22.10 -6.33
CA GLY A 150 5.73 -23.20 -7.13
C GLY A 150 4.20 -23.26 -7.13
N MET A 151 3.52 -22.27 -6.56
CA MET A 151 2.09 -22.09 -6.76
C MET A 151 1.79 -21.54 -8.15
N VAL A 152 0.57 -21.80 -8.62
CA VAL A 152 0.09 -21.37 -9.94
C VAL A 152 -1.21 -20.59 -9.82
N CYS A 153 -1.42 -19.61 -10.70
CA CYS A 153 -2.65 -18.83 -10.73
C CYS A 153 -3.71 -19.56 -11.57
N ALA A 154 -4.53 -20.40 -10.93
CA ALA A 154 -5.65 -21.04 -11.62
C ALA A 154 -6.73 -19.99 -11.88
N SER A 155 -7.17 -19.87 -13.14
CA SER A 155 -8.22 -18.93 -13.54
C SER A 155 -9.39 -19.67 -14.18
N GLN A 156 -10.61 -19.30 -13.79
CA GLN A 156 -11.82 -19.80 -14.45
C GLN A 156 -11.86 -19.33 -15.92
N SER A 157 -12.46 -20.13 -16.78
CA SER A 157 -12.62 -19.82 -18.21
C SER A 157 -13.49 -18.58 -18.47
N ASP A 158 -14.35 -18.21 -17.53
CA ASP A 158 -15.16 -16.98 -17.58
C ASP A 158 -14.38 -15.72 -17.15
N GLY A 159 -13.17 -15.88 -16.61
CA GLY A 159 -12.33 -14.79 -16.11
C GLY A 159 -12.86 -14.11 -14.84
N HIS A 160 -13.91 -14.63 -14.19
CA HIS A 160 -14.50 -14.00 -13.01
C HIS A 160 -13.72 -14.27 -11.73
N TRP A 161 -13.08 -15.43 -11.63
CA TRP A 161 -12.27 -15.81 -10.48
C TRP A 161 -10.93 -16.41 -10.92
N ALA A 162 -9.89 -16.07 -10.18
CA ALA A 162 -8.61 -16.75 -10.24
C ALA A 162 -7.98 -16.75 -8.85
N GLN A 163 -7.28 -17.81 -8.48
CA GLN A 163 -6.68 -17.95 -7.15
C GLN A 163 -5.35 -18.70 -7.22
N CYS A 164 -4.40 -18.29 -6.39
CA CYS A 164 -3.15 -19.03 -6.22
C CYS A 164 -3.43 -20.37 -5.55
N ILE A 165 -3.08 -21.46 -6.23
CA ILE A 165 -3.23 -22.82 -5.73
C ILE A 165 -1.91 -23.57 -5.78
N SER A 166 -1.79 -24.57 -4.91
CA SER A 166 -0.73 -25.55 -4.96
C SER A 166 -1.16 -26.76 -5.78
N CYS A 167 -0.28 -27.22 -6.68
CA CYS A 167 -0.45 -28.48 -7.39
C CYS A 167 0.08 -29.69 -6.60
N ASP A 168 0.45 -29.52 -5.32
CA ASP A 168 0.70 -30.66 -4.43
C ASP A 168 -0.56 -31.52 -4.29
N ALA A 169 -0.39 -32.84 -4.29
CA ALA A 169 -1.51 -33.77 -4.30
C ALA A 169 -2.39 -33.68 -3.04
N GLN A 170 -1.79 -33.43 -1.87
CA GLN A 170 -2.51 -33.37 -0.61
C GLN A 170 -3.19 -32.00 -0.42
N GLU A 171 -2.48 -30.92 -0.71
CA GLU A 171 -3.04 -29.56 -0.62
C GLU A 171 -4.16 -29.34 -1.63
N PHE A 172 -3.97 -29.80 -2.87
CA PHE A 172 -5.02 -29.72 -3.90
C PHE A 172 -6.31 -30.41 -3.43
N GLN A 173 -6.22 -31.62 -2.87
CA GLN A 173 -7.40 -32.36 -2.42
C GLN A 173 -8.08 -31.74 -1.20
N THR A 174 -7.29 -31.13 -0.31
CA THR A 174 -7.79 -30.40 0.86
C THR A 174 -8.56 -29.16 0.43
N ASN A 175 -7.96 -28.35 -0.45
CA ASN A 175 -8.54 -27.07 -0.85
C ASN A 175 -9.71 -27.24 -1.82
N CYS A 176 -9.67 -28.25 -2.70
CA CYS A 176 -10.67 -28.40 -3.73
C CYS A 176 -12.10 -28.67 -3.22
N TYR A 177 -12.26 -29.11 -1.98
CA TYR A 177 -13.57 -29.30 -1.35
C TYR A 177 -14.43 -28.02 -1.33
N SER A 178 -13.81 -26.85 -1.15
CA SER A 178 -14.52 -25.56 -1.03
C SER A 178 -14.68 -24.83 -2.37
N TRP A 179 -14.06 -25.33 -3.44
CA TRP A 179 -14.08 -24.68 -4.74
C TRP A 179 -15.40 -24.90 -5.48
N SER A 180 -15.76 -23.93 -6.31
CA SER A 180 -16.85 -24.09 -7.27
C SER A 180 -16.45 -25.08 -8.37
N ASP A 181 -17.42 -25.78 -8.96
CA ASP A 181 -17.14 -26.78 -9.99
C ASP A 181 -16.37 -26.22 -11.21
N PRO A 182 -16.68 -25.01 -11.75
CA PRO A 182 -15.87 -24.42 -12.82
C PRO A 182 -14.42 -24.17 -12.41
N PHE A 183 -14.18 -23.80 -11.14
CA PHE A 183 -12.82 -23.62 -10.64
C PHE A 183 -12.08 -24.95 -10.45
N LYS A 184 -12.77 -26.01 -9.98
CA LYS A 184 -12.18 -27.36 -9.88
C LYS A 184 -11.70 -27.88 -11.24
N ILE A 185 -12.46 -27.63 -12.30
CA ILE A 185 -12.07 -28.03 -13.67
C ILE A 185 -10.81 -27.27 -14.10
N ALA A 186 -10.81 -25.93 -14.01
CA ALA A 186 -9.66 -25.12 -14.40
C ALA A 186 -8.39 -25.46 -13.58
N ALA A 187 -8.53 -25.59 -12.26
CA ALA A 187 -7.44 -26.01 -11.38
C ALA A 187 -6.95 -27.43 -11.70
N GLY A 188 -7.88 -28.34 -12.03
CA GLY A 188 -7.57 -29.71 -12.37
C GLY A 188 -6.83 -29.87 -13.69
N GLU A 189 -7.22 -29.11 -14.71
CA GLU A 189 -6.49 -29.03 -15.98
C GLU A 189 -5.09 -28.45 -15.78
N LEU A 190 -4.98 -27.37 -15.01
CA LEU A 190 -3.69 -26.70 -14.76
C LEU A 190 -2.71 -27.56 -13.96
N CYS A 191 -3.20 -28.31 -12.96
CA CYS A 191 -2.37 -29.16 -12.12
C CYS A 191 -2.32 -30.62 -12.57
N GLU A 192 -2.99 -30.99 -13.67
CA GLU A 192 -3.18 -32.37 -14.13
C GLU A 192 -3.75 -33.29 -13.03
N ARG A 193 -4.79 -32.82 -12.33
CA ARG A 193 -5.40 -33.49 -11.17
C ARG A 193 -6.93 -33.43 -11.21
N THR A 194 -7.57 -34.34 -10.48
CA THR A 194 -9.02 -34.35 -10.31
C THR A 194 -9.37 -34.23 -8.84
N CYS A 195 -10.27 -33.33 -8.48
CA CYS A 195 -10.78 -33.21 -7.11
C CYS A 195 -11.61 -34.44 -6.74
N LYS A 196 -11.30 -35.10 -5.61
CA LYS A 196 -12.05 -36.27 -5.12
C LYS A 196 -13.35 -35.87 -4.42
N HIS A 197 -13.41 -34.65 -3.90
CA HIS A 197 -14.55 -34.12 -3.15
C HIS A 197 -15.56 -33.43 -4.10
N GLY A 198 -16.36 -34.26 -4.78
CA GLY A 198 -17.50 -33.89 -5.64
C GLY A 198 -17.11 -33.58 -7.09
N TRP A 199 -17.72 -34.17 -8.13
CA TRP A 199 -18.89 -35.04 -8.27
C TRP A 199 -18.56 -36.27 -9.12
N SER A 200 -19.24 -37.40 -8.86
CA SER A 200 -19.34 -38.51 -9.81
C SER A 200 -20.22 -38.12 -11.00
N TYR A 201 -19.79 -37.16 -11.81
CA TYR A 201 -20.27 -37.04 -13.18
C TYR A 201 -19.10 -37.42 -14.08
N ALA A 202 -18.98 -38.73 -14.29
CA ALA A 202 -18.17 -39.27 -15.36
C ALA A 202 -18.68 -38.66 -16.68
N PHE A 203 -17.97 -37.66 -17.19
CA PHE A 203 -18.07 -37.32 -18.60
C PHE A 203 -17.39 -38.44 -19.38
N HIS A 204 -18.23 -39.33 -19.90
CA HIS A 204 -17.91 -40.29 -20.96
C HIS A 204 -17.77 -39.58 -22.30
#